data_AF-A0A952AMW3-F1
#
_entry.id   AF-A0A952AMW3-F1
#
_cell.length_a   1.000
_cell.length_b   1.000
_cell.length_c   1.000
_cell.angle_alpha   90.00
_cell.angle_beta   90.00
_cell.angle_gamma   90.00
#
_symmetry.space_group_name_H-M   'P 1'
#
loop_
_entity.id
_entity.type
_entity.pdbx_description
1 polymer ?
#
loop_
_entity_poly.entity_id
_entity_poly.type
_entity_poly.pdbx_seq_one_letter_code
_entity_poly.pdbx_strand_id
1 'polypeptide(L)'
;MKKNNFGFTLIELVVSITILSIIMISVFTIFKLASDLNNKVDISRAMQENTKNIVETLAEDLRKNGSSGVNNDLIYSDCKLPTTSNYLSGNKLCIGDNSYYLAKLVGDNWSRIENFNDCINKQCFLVVNNGNSITQLSNSWVGFKNINFYISNTNSKKIIINFELEPSKTKGINSNLIKENKMIFQTTISERLYKDY
;
A
#
# COMPACT_ATOMS: atom_id res chain seq x y z
N MET A 1 41.06 -64.61 2.28
CA MET A 1 40.60 -63.23 1.95
C MET A 1 40.41 -62.46 3.24
N LYS A 2 41.31 -61.51 3.57
CA LYS A 2 41.11 -60.61 4.72
C LYS A 2 40.11 -59.52 4.32
N LYS A 3 38.97 -59.48 4.99
CA LYS A 3 37.98 -58.42 4.87
C LYS A 3 38.47 -57.27 5.75
N ASN A 4 38.95 -56.18 5.16
CA ASN A 4 39.37 -55.02 5.93
C ASN A 4 38.12 -54.32 6.48
N ASN A 5 37.93 -54.38 7.81
CA ASN A 5 36.92 -53.58 8.51
C ASN A 5 37.44 -52.13 8.63
N PHE A 6 37.15 -51.30 7.63
CA PHE A 6 37.31 -49.85 7.76
C PHE A 6 36.05 -49.27 8.41
N GLY A 7 36.08 -49.15 9.74
CA GLY A 7 35.09 -48.38 10.50
C GLY A 7 35.63 -46.98 10.76
N PHE A 8 34.83 -45.95 10.47
CA PHE A 8 35.14 -44.57 10.88
C PHE A 8 35.36 -44.52 12.39
N THR A 9 36.37 -43.78 12.81
CA THR A 9 36.58 -43.55 14.25
C THR A 9 35.50 -42.61 14.78
N LEU A 10 35.06 -42.81 16.03
CA LEU A 10 34.05 -41.96 16.66
C LEU A 10 34.45 -40.46 16.59
N ILE A 11 35.75 -40.18 16.78
CA ILE A 11 36.30 -38.82 16.72
C ILE A 11 36.14 -38.20 15.33
N GLU A 12 36.37 -38.95 14.26
CA GLU A 12 36.26 -38.49 12.87
C GLU A 12 34.80 -38.19 12.49
N LEU A 13 33.86 -38.98 13.01
CA LEU A 13 32.43 -38.73 12.84
C LEU A 13 31.99 -37.45 13.58
N VAL A 14 32.46 -37.23 14.81
CA VAL A 14 32.14 -36.03 15.60
C VAL A 14 32.72 -34.77 14.94
N VAL A 15 33.97 -34.83 14.45
CA VAL A 15 34.60 -33.71 13.72
C VAL A 15 33.84 -33.41 12.42
N SER A 16 33.40 -34.44 11.69
CA SER A 16 32.64 -34.24 10.45
C SER A 16 31.28 -33.59 10.71
N ILE A 17 30.55 -34.01 11.74
CA ILE A 17 29.25 -33.42 12.10
C ILE A 17 29.40 -31.97 12.57
N THR A 18 30.45 -31.67 13.35
CA THR A 18 30.69 -30.30 13.84
C THR A 18 31.01 -29.34 12.69
N ILE A 19 31.89 -29.73 11.77
CA ILE A 19 32.20 -28.93 10.56
C ILE A 19 30.94 -28.73 9.72
N LEU A 20 30.16 -29.79 9.48
CA LEU A 20 28.91 -29.70 8.74
C LEU A 20 27.92 -28.74 9.41
N SER A 21 27.79 -28.80 10.73
CA SER A 21 26.87 -27.95 11.49
C SER A 21 27.21 -26.47 11.34
N ILE A 22 28.50 -26.11 11.41
CA ILE A 22 28.97 -24.73 11.24
C ILE A 22 28.65 -24.22 9.82
N ILE A 23 28.89 -25.05 8.81
CA ILE A 23 28.58 -24.73 7.40
C ILE A 23 27.07 -24.52 7.24
N MET A 24 26.24 -25.45 7.75
CA MET A 24 24.80 -25.38 7.61
C MET A 24 24.20 -24.12 8.26
N ILE A 25 24.67 -23.73 9.46
CA ILE A 25 24.22 -22.49 10.12
C ILE A 25 24.49 -21.26 9.24
N SER A 26 25.68 -21.22 8.63
CA SER A 26 26.07 -20.11 7.74
C SER A 26 25.18 -20.07 6.49
N VAL A 27 24.95 -21.22 5.86
CA VAL A 27 24.10 -21.34 4.67
C VAL A 27 22.65 -20.95 4.99
N PHE A 28 22.09 -21.43 6.10
CA PHE A 28 20.73 -21.07 6.51
C PHE A 28 20.56 -19.57 6.78
N THR A 29 21.57 -18.94 7.39
CA THR A 29 21.55 -17.50 7.65
C THR A 29 21.53 -16.70 6.34
N ILE A 30 22.39 -17.06 5.39
CA ILE A 30 22.43 -16.41 4.06
C ILE A 30 21.10 -16.63 3.33
N PHE A 31 20.56 -17.86 3.36
CA PHE A 31 19.29 -18.17 2.72
C PHE A 31 18.15 -17.32 3.27
N LYS A 32 18.06 -17.18 4.60
CA LYS A 32 17.04 -16.35 5.24
C LYS A 32 17.17 -14.89 4.82
N LEU A 33 18.39 -14.33 4.86
CA LEU A 33 18.64 -12.96 4.43
C LEU A 33 18.27 -12.74 2.96
N ALA A 34 18.65 -13.65 2.07
CA ALA A 34 18.30 -13.57 0.66
C ALA A 34 16.77 -13.64 0.44
N SER A 35 16.07 -14.50 1.18
CA SER A 35 14.62 -14.60 1.12
C SER A 35 13.91 -13.33 1.63
N ASP A 36 14.35 -12.78 2.76
CA ASP A 36 13.81 -11.54 3.32
C ASP A 36 14.04 -10.35 2.37
N LEU A 37 15.21 -10.28 1.73
CA LEU A 37 15.52 -9.27 0.72
C LEU A 37 14.63 -9.39 -0.52
N ASN A 38 14.44 -10.59 -1.05
CA ASN A 38 13.55 -10.81 -2.20
C ASN A 38 12.12 -10.37 -1.88
N ASN A 39 11.59 -10.77 -0.72
CA ASN A 39 10.26 -10.35 -0.27
C ASN A 39 10.16 -8.82 -0.16
N LYS A 40 11.19 -8.16 0.39
CA LYS A 40 11.24 -6.71 0.50
C LYS A 40 11.23 -6.01 -0.86
N VAL A 41 11.98 -6.54 -1.83
CA VAL A 41 12.00 -6.01 -3.21
C VAL A 41 10.62 -6.13 -3.86
N ASP A 42 9.96 -7.29 -3.74
CA ASP A 42 8.65 -7.51 -4.35
C ASP A 42 7.55 -6.67 -3.70
N ILE A 43 7.58 -6.51 -2.38
CA ILE A 43 6.71 -5.58 -1.64
C ILE A 43 6.92 -4.14 -2.11
N SER A 44 8.17 -3.70 -2.25
CA SER A 44 8.48 -2.34 -2.71
C SER A 44 7.98 -2.11 -4.13
N ARG A 45 8.17 -3.09 -5.04
CA ARG A 45 7.62 -3.05 -6.39
C ARG A 45 6.10 -2.91 -6.37
N ALA A 46 5.41 -3.72 -5.57
CA ALA A 46 3.96 -3.65 -5.44
C ALA A 46 3.50 -2.28 -4.89
N MET A 47 4.20 -1.69 -3.92
CA MET A 47 3.87 -0.35 -3.40
C MET A 47 4.05 0.74 -4.46
N GLN A 48 5.12 0.69 -5.23
CA GLN A 48 5.37 1.65 -6.30
C GLN A 48 4.34 1.54 -7.42
N GLU A 49 3.98 0.32 -7.83
CA GLU A 49 2.96 0.08 -8.84
C GLU A 49 1.58 0.58 -8.38
N ASN A 50 1.18 0.30 -7.14
CA ASN A 50 -0.05 0.86 -6.56
C ASN A 50 -0.04 2.38 -6.55
N THR A 51 1.07 2.98 -6.09
CA THR A 51 1.23 4.43 -6.03
C THR A 51 1.08 5.04 -7.42
N LYS A 52 1.76 4.45 -8.42
CA LYS A 52 1.68 4.87 -9.82
C LYS A 52 0.24 4.79 -10.34
N ASN A 53 -0.41 3.64 -10.22
CA ASN A 53 -1.77 3.42 -10.72
C ASN A 53 -2.77 4.41 -10.10
N ILE A 54 -2.64 4.68 -8.80
CA ILE A 54 -3.51 5.63 -8.08
C ILE A 54 -3.28 7.05 -8.58
N VAL A 55 -2.02 7.48 -8.70
CA VAL A 55 -1.69 8.83 -9.15
C VAL A 55 -2.10 9.04 -10.60
N GLU A 56 -1.89 8.05 -11.48
CA GLU A 56 -2.30 8.11 -12.88
C GLU A 56 -3.82 8.19 -13.01
N THR A 57 -4.56 7.32 -12.32
CA THR A 57 -6.03 7.33 -12.34
C THR A 57 -6.58 8.66 -11.81
N LEU A 58 -6.08 9.12 -10.66
CA LEU A 58 -6.50 10.40 -10.08
C LEU A 58 -6.14 11.59 -10.97
N ALA A 59 -4.95 11.59 -11.58
CA ALA A 59 -4.53 12.67 -12.46
C ALA A 59 -5.36 12.71 -13.74
N GLU A 60 -5.70 11.55 -14.31
CA GLU A 60 -6.55 11.44 -15.48
C GLU A 60 -7.96 11.95 -15.19
N ASP A 61 -8.59 11.46 -14.12
CA ASP A 61 -9.94 11.88 -13.74
C ASP A 61 -9.97 13.37 -13.36
N LEU A 62 -8.93 13.86 -12.67
CA LEU A 62 -8.83 15.28 -12.31
C LEU A 62 -8.73 16.18 -13.55
N ARG A 63 -7.98 15.77 -14.57
CA ARG A 63 -7.82 16.53 -15.81
C ARG A 63 -9.09 16.54 -16.66
N LYS A 64 -9.84 15.44 -16.65
CA LYS A 64 -11.09 15.30 -17.44
C LYS A 64 -12.26 16.03 -16.79
N ASN A 65 -12.47 15.83 -15.50
CA ASN A 65 -13.70 16.23 -14.82
C ASN A 65 -13.51 17.40 -13.84
N GLY A 66 -12.27 17.68 -13.44
CA GLY A 66 -11.97 18.65 -12.38
C GLY A 66 -12.40 18.18 -10.99
N SER A 67 -11.91 18.86 -9.95
CA SER A 67 -12.25 18.53 -8.57
C SER A 67 -13.56 19.19 -8.13
N SER A 68 -14.42 18.35 -7.55
CA SER A 68 -15.68 18.76 -6.94
C SER A 68 -15.48 19.20 -5.48
N GLY A 69 -14.60 18.51 -4.74
CA GLY A 69 -14.27 18.83 -3.35
C GLY A 69 -13.71 17.66 -2.55
N VAL A 70 -13.48 17.90 -1.26
CA VAL A 70 -13.11 16.88 -0.27
C VAL A 70 -14.09 16.90 0.89
N ASN A 71 -14.28 15.75 1.52
CA ASN A 71 -15.15 15.60 2.69
C ASN A 71 -14.51 14.67 3.73
N ASN A 72 -14.86 14.88 5.00
CA ASN A 72 -14.58 13.98 6.12
C ASN A 72 -15.80 13.16 6.56
N ASP A 73 -17.02 13.65 6.33
CA ASP A 73 -18.25 13.07 6.89
C ASP A 73 -18.78 11.87 6.07
N LEU A 74 -19.32 10.86 6.75
CA LEU A 74 -20.04 9.73 6.14
C LEU A 74 -21.47 10.07 5.69
N ILE A 75 -22.11 11.04 6.34
CA ILE A 75 -23.57 11.31 6.20
C ILE A 75 -23.86 12.13 4.95
N TYR A 76 -22.98 13.06 4.59
CA TYR A 76 -23.15 13.91 3.42
C TYR A 76 -22.44 13.28 2.20
N SER A 77 -23.22 12.89 1.19
CA SER A 77 -22.73 12.42 -0.11
C SER A 77 -21.95 13.48 -0.87
N ASP A 78 -22.29 14.74 -0.61
CA ASP A 78 -21.89 15.88 -1.44
C ASP A 78 -20.51 16.37 -1.04
N CYS A 79 -19.50 16.00 -1.83
CA CYS A 79 -18.19 16.65 -1.80
C CYS A 79 -18.27 18.04 -2.44
N LYS A 80 -19.05 18.96 -1.88
CA LYS A 80 -19.10 20.34 -2.37
C LYS A 80 -18.02 21.16 -1.66
N LEU A 81 -17.17 21.83 -2.44
CA LEU A 81 -16.27 22.87 -1.93
C LEU A 81 -17.12 23.99 -1.29
N PRO A 82 -17.03 24.26 0.03
CA PRO A 82 -17.56 25.52 0.55
C PRO A 82 -16.79 26.68 -0.10
N THR A 83 -17.52 27.59 -0.71
CA THR A 83 -17.01 28.75 -1.47
C THR A 83 -16.21 29.74 -0.63
N THR A 84 -16.18 29.57 0.69
CA THR A 84 -15.54 30.49 1.64
C THR A 84 -14.12 30.09 2.05
N SER A 85 -13.65 28.88 1.72
CA SER A 85 -12.31 28.42 2.07
C SER A 85 -11.43 28.18 0.85
N ASN A 86 -10.23 28.77 0.86
CA ASN A 86 -9.21 28.55 -0.15
C ASN A 86 -8.48 27.21 0.02
N TYR A 87 -8.64 26.54 1.17
CA TYR A 87 -7.97 25.29 1.50
C TYR A 87 -8.93 24.33 2.21
N LEU A 88 -9.11 23.15 1.64
CA LEU A 88 -9.93 22.10 2.22
C LEU A 88 -9.10 20.85 2.42
N SER A 89 -9.45 20.07 3.44
CA SER A 89 -8.84 18.78 3.71
C SER A 89 -9.90 17.74 4.00
N GLY A 90 -9.72 16.52 3.51
CA GLY A 90 -10.48 15.39 4.01
C GLY A 90 -10.00 14.01 3.59
N ASN A 91 -10.63 12.97 4.14
CA ASN A 91 -10.32 11.56 3.88
C ASN A 91 -11.10 10.96 2.68
N LYS A 92 -12.03 11.73 2.10
CA LYS A 92 -12.71 11.43 0.83
C LYS A 92 -12.48 12.56 -0.16
N LEU A 93 -12.11 12.21 -1.38
CA LEU A 93 -11.96 13.12 -2.51
C LEU A 93 -13.06 12.84 -3.53
N CYS A 94 -13.63 13.88 -4.13
CA CYS A 94 -14.54 13.73 -5.26
C CYS A 94 -14.06 14.52 -6.49
N ILE A 95 -14.15 13.87 -7.64
CA ILE A 95 -13.72 14.34 -8.95
C ILE A 95 -14.84 14.01 -9.93
N GLY A 96 -15.56 15.02 -10.41
CA GLY A 96 -16.82 14.80 -11.14
C GLY A 96 -17.78 13.92 -10.34
N ASP A 97 -18.20 12.80 -10.94
CA ASP A 97 -19.07 11.78 -10.33
C ASP A 97 -18.30 10.69 -9.55
N ASN A 98 -16.98 10.66 -9.66
CA ASN A 98 -16.14 9.67 -8.99
C ASN A 98 -15.79 10.15 -7.58
N SER A 99 -15.77 9.21 -6.62
CA SER A 99 -15.30 9.48 -5.26
C SER A 99 -14.29 8.44 -4.78
N TYR A 100 -13.22 8.92 -4.15
CA TYR A 100 -12.08 8.14 -3.68
C TYR A 100 -12.00 8.20 -2.17
N TYR A 101 -11.89 7.05 -1.53
CA TYR A 101 -11.79 6.95 -0.07
C TYR A 101 -11.25 5.57 0.32
N LEU A 102 -10.82 5.43 1.58
CA LEU A 102 -10.47 4.12 2.12
C LEU A 102 -11.73 3.35 2.53
N ALA A 103 -11.76 2.09 2.11
CA ALA A 103 -12.81 1.16 2.47
C ALA A 103 -12.25 -0.19 2.90
N LYS A 104 -13.03 -0.88 3.74
CA LYS A 104 -12.84 -2.30 4.10
C LYS A 104 -13.96 -3.11 3.48
N LEU A 105 -13.63 -4.35 3.12
CA LEU A 105 -14.61 -5.34 2.70
C LEU A 105 -15.22 -5.98 3.96
N VAL A 106 -16.55 -5.90 4.11
CA VAL A 106 -17.31 -6.54 5.20
C VAL A 106 -18.37 -7.42 4.56
N GLY A 107 -18.11 -8.74 4.51
CA GLY A 107 -18.87 -9.64 3.64
C GLY A 107 -18.55 -9.32 2.18
N ASP A 108 -19.59 -9.10 1.36
CA ASP A 108 -19.45 -8.71 -0.05
C ASP A 108 -19.59 -7.20 -0.28
N ASN A 109 -19.77 -6.41 0.78
CA ASN A 109 -20.02 -4.97 0.69
C ASN A 109 -18.82 -4.14 1.15
N TRP A 110 -18.59 -3.04 0.46
CA TRP A 110 -17.58 -2.05 0.81
C TRP A 110 -18.11 -1.07 1.85
N SER A 111 -17.38 -0.94 2.96
CA SER A 111 -17.68 0.01 4.03
C SER A 111 -16.55 1.04 4.11
N ARG A 112 -16.88 2.32 3.94
CA ARG A 112 -15.94 3.44 4.10
C ARG A 112 -15.45 3.52 5.55
N ILE A 113 -14.20 3.93 5.71
CA ILE A 113 -13.54 4.03 7.01
C ILE A 113 -13.28 5.50 7.34
N GLU A 114 -13.71 5.91 8.53
CA GLU A 114 -13.43 7.25 9.07
C GLU A 114 -12.20 7.24 9.98
N ASN A 115 -12.15 6.26 10.89
CA ASN A 115 -11.06 6.13 11.84
C ASN A 115 -10.00 5.17 11.29
N PHE A 116 -8.80 5.66 11.06
CA PHE A 116 -7.68 4.85 10.57
C PHE A 116 -7.33 3.69 11.51
N ASN A 117 -7.78 3.74 12.77
CA ASN A 117 -7.63 2.63 13.71
C ASN A 117 -8.42 1.37 13.30
N ASP A 118 -9.48 1.51 12.50
CA ASP A 118 -10.22 0.37 11.96
C ASP A 118 -9.39 -0.46 10.98
N CYS A 119 -8.36 0.16 10.39
CA CYS A 119 -7.41 -0.49 9.48
C CYS A 119 -6.25 -1.19 10.21
N ILE A 120 -6.22 -1.16 11.55
CA ILE A 120 -5.12 -1.78 12.31
C ILE A 120 -5.18 -3.31 12.19
N ASN A 121 -6.39 -3.89 12.18
CA ASN A 121 -6.59 -5.35 12.19
C ASN A 121 -7.18 -5.92 10.90
N LYS A 122 -7.62 -5.08 9.97
CA LYS A 122 -8.21 -5.48 8.69
C LYS A 122 -7.53 -4.73 7.54
N GLN A 123 -7.39 -5.39 6.40
CA GLN A 123 -6.79 -4.77 5.22
C GLN A 123 -7.76 -3.73 4.64
N CYS A 124 -7.26 -2.51 4.51
CA CYS A 124 -7.97 -1.40 3.91
C CYS A 124 -7.43 -1.11 2.52
N PHE A 125 -8.35 -0.77 1.63
CA PHE A 125 -8.04 -0.53 0.24
C PHE A 125 -8.50 0.87 -0.16
N LEU A 126 -7.76 1.49 -1.07
CA LEU A 126 -8.27 2.66 -1.77
C LEU A 126 -9.25 2.19 -2.84
N VAL A 127 -10.46 2.72 -2.76
CA VAL A 127 -11.53 2.40 -3.72
C VAL A 127 -11.95 3.66 -4.45
N VAL A 128 -12.46 3.47 -5.66
CA VAL A 128 -13.19 4.48 -6.40
C VAL A 128 -14.66 4.06 -6.52
N ASN A 129 -15.55 5.01 -6.27
CA ASN A 129 -16.99 4.84 -6.40
C ASN A 129 -17.49 5.79 -7.49
N ASN A 130 -18.00 5.22 -8.58
CA ASN A 130 -18.50 5.93 -9.75
C ASN A 130 -20.04 6.05 -9.73
N GLY A 131 -20.67 6.00 -8.56
CA GLY A 131 -22.13 6.01 -8.36
C GLY A 131 -22.80 4.65 -8.55
N ASN A 132 -22.35 3.86 -9.53
CA ASN A 132 -22.95 2.56 -9.86
C ASN A 132 -22.19 1.36 -9.29
N SER A 133 -20.88 1.49 -9.08
CA SER A 133 -20.02 0.43 -8.60
C SER A 133 -18.84 0.99 -7.81
N ILE A 134 -18.36 0.18 -6.86
CA ILE A 134 -17.17 0.46 -6.09
C ILE A 134 -16.08 -0.50 -6.56
N THR A 135 -15.00 0.04 -7.11
CA THR A 135 -13.87 -0.75 -7.59
C THR A 135 -12.61 -0.46 -6.77
N GLN A 136 -11.82 -1.52 -6.57
CA GLN A 136 -10.58 -1.45 -5.83
C GLN A 136 -9.46 -0.95 -6.73
N LEU A 137 -8.77 0.13 -6.34
CA LEU A 137 -7.65 0.71 -7.10
C LEU A 137 -6.30 0.11 -6.71
N SER A 138 -6.22 -0.46 -5.52
CA SER A 138 -5.00 -1.05 -4.98
C SER A 138 -4.97 -2.57 -5.10
N ASN A 139 -3.81 -3.21 -5.20
CA ASN A 139 -3.69 -4.66 -5.14
C ASN A 139 -3.81 -5.21 -3.70
N SER A 140 -3.99 -6.53 -3.57
CA SER A 140 -4.12 -7.21 -2.26
C SER A 140 -2.80 -7.39 -1.50
N TRP A 141 -1.67 -6.99 -2.06
CA TRP A 141 -0.35 -7.11 -1.43
C TRP A 141 -0.03 -5.92 -0.52
N VAL A 142 -0.72 -4.81 -0.70
CA VAL A 142 -0.49 -3.57 0.03
C VAL A 142 -1.77 -3.19 0.77
N GLY A 143 -1.61 -2.72 2.01
CA GLY A 143 -2.65 -2.09 2.81
C GLY A 143 -2.43 -0.59 2.85
N PHE A 144 -3.52 0.15 2.85
CA PHE A 144 -3.50 1.60 2.99
C PHE A 144 -3.77 2.00 4.44
N LYS A 145 -3.01 2.98 4.90
CA LYS A 145 -3.21 3.69 6.16
C LYS A 145 -3.24 5.18 5.88
N ASN A 146 -4.01 5.90 6.70
CA ASN A 146 -3.95 7.36 6.79
C ASN A 146 -3.99 8.05 5.41
N ILE A 147 -5.16 8.11 4.76
CA ILE A 147 -5.31 8.93 3.55
C ILE A 147 -5.82 10.32 3.90
N ASN A 148 -5.18 11.34 3.37
CA ASN A 148 -5.66 12.71 3.43
C ASN A 148 -5.50 13.38 2.07
N PHE A 149 -6.55 14.05 1.64
CA PHE A 149 -6.60 14.85 0.45
C PHE A 149 -6.70 16.31 0.85
N TYR A 150 -5.96 17.18 0.17
CA TYR A 150 -6.04 18.62 0.35
C TYR A 150 -6.32 19.28 -0.97
N ILE A 151 -7.29 20.19 -1.02
CA ILE A 151 -7.58 20.99 -2.22
C ILE A 151 -7.25 22.44 -1.91
N SER A 152 -6.49 23.08 -2.80
CA SER A 152 -6.32 24.53 -2.82
C SER A 152 -7.12 25.14 -3.96
N ASN A 153 -7.98 26.12 -3.64
CA ASN A 153 -8.85 26.84 -4.58
C ASN A 153 -8.40 28.30 -4.76
N THR A 154 -7.10 28.52 -5.00
CA THR A 154 -6.54 29.85 -5.27
C THR A 154 -6.58 30.17 -6.77
N ASN A 155 -5.44 30.27 -7.47
CA ASN A 155 -5.38 30.65 -8.89
C ASN A 155 -5.41 29.46 -9.86
N SER A 156 -5.02 28.29 -9.39
CA SER A 156 -5.08 27.02 -10.12
C SER A 156 -5.43 25.95 -9.09
N LYS A 157 -6.51 25.21 -9.30
CA LYS A 157 -6.90 24.15 -8.39
C LYS A 157 -5.79 23.10 -8.31
N LYS A 158 -5.32 22.84 -7.10
CA LYS A 158 -4.28 21.84 -6.83
C LYS A 158 -4.80 20.87 -5.79
N ILE A 159 -4.64 19.59 -6.07
CA ILE A 159 -4.90 18.51 -5.12
C ILE A 159 -3.57 18.01 -4.59
N ILE A 160 -3.41 17.99 -3.27
CA ILE A 160 -2.34 17.29 -2.60
C ILE A 160 -2.92 16.00 -2.06
N ILE A 161 -2.29 14.88 -2.40
CA ILE A 161 -2.67 13.56 -1.92
C ILE A 161 -1.57 13.09 -0.99
N ASN A 162 -1.93 12.66 0.22
CA ASN A 162 -1.03 12.07 1.19
C ASN A 162 -1.60 10.72 1.65
N PHE A 163 -0.81 9.66 1.57
CA PHE A 163 -1.17 8.35 2.12
C PHE A 163 0.04 7.57 2.62
N GLU A 164 -0.21 6.67 3.58
CA GLU A 164 0.75 5.69 4.08
C GLU A 164 0.42 4.30 3.50
N LEU A 165 1.42 3.64 2.92
CA LEU A 165 1.32 2.25 2.46
C LEU A 165 2.09 1.34 3.42
N GLU A 166 1.52 0.18 3.69
CA GLU A 166 2.21 -0.91 4.37
C GLU A 166 1.99 -2.25 3.68
N PRO A 167 2.87 -3.24 3.86
CA PRO A 167 2.68 -4.56 3.28
C PRO A 167 1.48 -5.23 3.96
N SER A 168 0.71 -5.99 3.19
CA SER A 168 -0.49 -6.63 3.73
C SER A 168 -0.16 -7.65 4.82
N LYS A 169 -0.92 -7.59 5.92
CA LYS A 169 -0.84 -8.54 7.03
C LYS A 169 -1.41 -9.93 6.68
N THR A 170 -2.14 -10.07 5.58
CA THR A 170 -2.91 -11.30 5.27
C THR A 170 -2.13 -12.35 4.48
N LYS A 171 -0.98 -12.00 3.87
CA LYS A 171 -0.23 -12.90 2.97
C LYS A 171 0.94 -13.65 3.60
N GLY A 172 0.93 -13.86 4.91
CA GLY A 172 2.03 -14.55 5.61
C GLY A 172 3.35 -13.76 5.61
N ILE A 173 3.29 -12.45 5.37
CA ILE A 173 4.44 -11.55 5.44
C ILE A 173 4.85 -11.40 6.91
N ASN A 174 6.15 -11.57 7.19
CA ASN A 174 6.70 -11.42 8.53
C ASN A 174 6.37 -10.03 9.11
N SER A 175 5.87 -9.99 10.35
CA SER A 175 5.48 -8.74 11.02
C SER A 175 6.63 -7.73 11.14
N ASN A 176 7.88 -8.20 11.19
CA ASN A 176 9.06 -7.33 11.16
C ASN A 176 9.20 -6.63 9.80
N LEU A 177 8.99 -7.34 8.70
CA LEU A 177 9.00 -6.74 7.35
C LEU A 177 7.87 -5.72 7.18
N ILE A 178 6.71 -5.90 7.83
CA ILE A 178 5.61 -4.94 7.78
C ILE A 178 5.98 -3.64 8.49
N LYS A 179 6.62 -3.73 9.66
CA LYS A 179 7.06 -2.54 10.43
C LYS A 179 8.16 -1.76 9.72
N GLU A 180 9.09 -2.48 9.08
CA GLU A 180 10.26 -1.88 8.44
C GLU A 180 9.97 -1.31 7.04
N ASN A 181 8.92 -1.77 6.37
CA ASN A 181 8.62 -1.38 4.99
C ASN A 181 7.35 -0.52 4.92
N LYS A 182 7.36 0.62 5.59
CA LYS A 182 6.32 1.64 5.44
C LYS A 182 6.74 2.67 4.41
N MET A 183 5.81 3.06 3.55
CA MET A 183 6.03 4.12 2.57
C MET A 183 5.02 5.24 2.81
N ILE A 184 5.52 6.44 3.10
CA ILE A 184 4.70 7.64 3.13
C ILE A 184 4.84 8.30 1.77
N PHE A 185 3.71 8.52 1.11
CA PHE A 185 3.68 9.13 -0.21
C PHE A 185 2.87 10.43 -0.16
N GLN A 186 3.48 11.50 -0.66
CA GLN A 186 2.81 12.78 -0.85
C GLN A 186 3.10 13.29 -2.26
N THR A 187 2.05 13.66 -2.99
CA THR A 187 2.19 14.29 -4.31
C THR A 187 1.18 15.41 -4.48
N THR A 188 1.47 16.31 -5.42
CA THR A 188 0.56 17.41 -5.80
C THR A 188 0.21 17.28 -7.27
N ILE A 189 -1.08 17.25 -7.57
CA ILE A 189 -1.63 17.22 -8.93
C ILE A 189 -2.33 18.56 -9.17
N SER A 190 -1.95 19.25 -10.25
CA SER A 190 -2.62 20.49 -10.67
C SER A 190 -3.70 20.17 -11.69
N GLU A 191 -4.87 20.78 -11.54
CA GLU A 191 -5.80 20.96 -12.63
C GLU A 191 -5.18 21.97 -13.60
N ARG A 192 -4.52 21.47 -14.65
CA ARG A 192 -4.26 22.27 -15.85
C ARG A 192 -5.06 21.62 -16.95
N LEU A 193 -6.09 22.34 -17.42
CA LEU A 193 -6.80 21.98 -18.64
C LEU A 193 -5.76 21.91 -19.76
N TYR A 194 -5.79 20.82 -20.55
CA TYR A 194 -5.09 20.79 -21.82
C TYR A 194 -5.68 21.97 -22.62
N LYS A 195 -4.86 22.95 -23.00
CA LYS A 195 -5.31 24.01 -23.89
C LYS A 195 -5.66 23.32 -25.21
N ASP A 196 -6.94 23.24 -25.53
CA ASP A 196 -7.39 23.04 -26.91
C ASP A 196 -6.89 24.26 -27.69
N TYR A 197 -5.80 24.05 -28.43
CA TYR A 197 -5.30 24.96 -29.46
C TYR A 197 -5.85 24.50 -30.82
#